data_AF-A0A4Z1KC06-F1
#
_entry.id   AF-A0A4Z1KC06-F1
#
_cell.length_a   1.000
_cell.length_b   1.000
_cell.length_c   1.000
_cell.angle_alpha   90.00
_cell.angle_beta   90.00
_cell.angle_gamma   90.00
#
_symmetry.space_group_name_H-M   'P 1'
#
loop_
_entity.id
_entity.type
_entity.pdbx_description
1 polymer ?
#
loop_
_entity_poly.entity_id
_entity_poly.type
_entity_poly.pdbx_seq_one_letter_code
_entity_poly.pdbx_strand_id
1 'polypeptide(L)'
;MNRLFGAKSSTPKPTLSSAISNVDERISSLDVKLASINAELTSYQTKLSKMRDGPGKTAIKQKALKVLQRRKMYEGQRDQLQQQSYNMESAAMMQDNLQNVMTTVSTLKSTNAALKKQYGKIDIDKIERMQDEMADLMEVGNEIQESISRSYDLPEEVDEAELDAELEALGEEAELEGLGGMAEGTPSFMVDEVPSFIDEPPQKVGEVKEAAT
;
A
#
# COMPACT_ATOMS: atom_id res chain seq x y z
N MET A 1 15.11 -15.99 -44.57
CA MET A 1 15.53 -15.35 -43.31
C MET A 1 14.33 -14.72 -42.64
N ASN A 2 14.12 -15.09 -41.37
CA ASN A 2 13.37 -14.48 -40.27
C ASN A 2 11.98 -13.84 -40.49
N ARG A 3 10.97 -14.59 -40.06
CA ARG A 3 9.67 -14.11 -39.58
C ARG A 3 9.91 -13.47 -38.19
N LEU A 4 9.93 -12.15 -38.07
CA LEU A 4 10.23 -11.46 -36.79
C LEU A 4 9.21 -10.40 -36.34
N PHE A 5 8.09 -10.19 -37.03
CA PHE A 5 7.11 -9.16 -36.63
C PHE A 5 5.66 -9.65 -36.76
N GLY A 6 5.26 -10.58 -35.90
CA GLY A 6 3.88 -11.10 -35.94
C GLY A 6 3.47 -11.96 -34.75
N ALA A 7 4.10 -11.82 -33.58
CA ALA A 7 3.52 -12.36 -32.37
C ALA A 7 2.34 -11.45 -31.99
N LYS A 8 1.11 -11.94 -32.16
CA LYS A 8 -0.02 -11.42 -31.37
C LYS A 8 0.45 -11.53 -29.93
N SER A 9 0.69 -10.41 -29.25
CA SER A 9 1.02 -10.44 -27.83
C SER A 9 -0.14 -11.16 -27.15
N SER A 10 0.12 -12.38 -26.68
CA SER A 10 -0.78 -13.13 -25.80
C SER A 10 -0.76 -12.52 -24.39
N THR A 11 -0.59 -11.20 -24.29
CA THR A 11 -0.82 -10.47 -23.06
C THR A 11 -2.32 -10.48 -22.85
N PRO A 12 -2.81 -11.06 -21.74
CA PRO A 12 -4.21 -10.93 -21.37
C PRO A 12 -4.58 -9.44 -21.42
N LYS A 13 -5.76 -9.13 -21.98
CA LYS A 13 -6.27 -7.75 -21.93
C LYS A 13 -6.23 -7.31 -20.46
N PRO A 14 -5.74 -6.09 -20.15
CA PRO A 14 -5.71 -5.61 -18.78
C PRO A 14 -7.10 -5.75 -18.17
N THR A 15 -7.19 -6.47 -17.06
CA THR A 15 -8.42 -6.55 -16.26
C THR A 15 -8.34 -5.52 -15.15
N LEU A 16 -9.50 -5.09 -14.66
CA LEU A 16 -9.57 -4.17 -13.52
C LEU A 16 -8.82 -4.73 -12.30
N SER A 17 -8.96 -6.04 -12.05
CA SER A 17 -8.18 -6.75 -11.01
C SER A 17 -6.67 -6.66 -11.24
N SER A 18 -6.18 -6.88 -12.47
CA SER A 18 -4.74 -6.74 -12.75
C SER A 18 -4.23 -5.30 -12.62
N ALA A 19 -5.08 -4.31 -12.91
CA ALA A 19 -4.74 -2.90 -12.75
C ALA A 19 -4.64 -2.51 -11.26
N ILE A 20 -5.59 -2.97 -10.44
CA ILE A 20 -5.56 -2.82 -8.97
C ILE A 20 -4.27 -3.42 -8.41
N SER A 21 -3.95 -4.68 -8.72
CA SER A 21 -2.73 -5.32 -8.23
C SER A 21 -1.45 -4.56 -8.62
N ASN A 22 -1.36 -4.06 -9.85
CA ASN A 22 -0.20 -3.26 -10.27
C ASN A 22 -0.08 -1.95 -9.49
N VAL A 23 -1.21 -1.29 -9.17
CA VAL A 23 -1.20 -0.07 -8.36
C VAL A 23 -0.78 -0.38 -6.92
N ASP A 24 -1.28 -1.46 -6.33
CA ASP A 24 -0.93 -1.88 -4.97
C ASP A 24 0.56 -2.25 -4.82
N GLU A 25 1.15 -2.89 -5.84
CA GLU A 25 2.59 -3.15 -5.89
C GLU A 25 3.42 -1.85 -5.92
N ARG A 26 2.93 -0.83 -6.63
CA ARG A 26 3.58 0.49 -6.69
C ARG A 26 3.44 1.23 -5.36
N ILE A 27 2.27 1.18 -4.71
CA ILE A 27 2.05 1.71 -3.36
C ILE A 27 3.04 1.05 -2.38
N SER A 28 3.11 -0.29 -2.37
CA SER A 28 4.03 -1.03 -1.51
C SER A 28 5.50 -0.63 -1.75
N SER A 29 5.88 -0.42 -3.00
CA SER A 29 7.23 0.05 -3.36
C SER A 29 7.51 1.47 -2.89
N LEU A 30 6.49 2.35 -2.87
CA LEU A 30 6.59 3.69 -2.32
C LEU A 30 6.68 3.67 -0.80
N ASP A 31 5.95 2.80 -0.11
CA ASP A 31 6.01 2.65 1.35
C ASP A 31 7.41 2.22 1.81
N VAL A 32 8.05 1.28 1.11
CA VAL A 32 9.44 0.89 1.39
C VAL A 32 10.40 2.08 1.23
N LYS A 33 10.21 2.91 0.20
CA LYS A 33 11.03 4.13 0.00
C LYS A 33 10.78 5.16 1.10
N LEU A 34 9.53 5.37 1.48
CA LEU A 34 9.14 6.30 2.55
C LEU A 34 9.73 5.86 3.89
N ALA A 35 9.70 4.56 4.22
CA ALA A 35 10.34 4.02 5.40
C ALA A 35 11.86 4.29 5.42
N SER A 36 12.54 4.10 4.28
CA SER A 36 13.97 4.42 4.16
C SER A 36 14.25 5.92 4.32
N ILE A 37 13.39 6.79 3.77
CA ILE A 37 13.52 8.25 3.90
C ILE A 37 13.29 8.68 5.35
N ASN A 38 12.33 8.09 6.04
CA ASN A 38 12.05 8.35 7.45
C ASN A 38 13.24 7.98 8.32
N ALA A 39 13.84 6.79 8.11
CA ALA A 39 15.06 6.40 8.82
C ALA A 39 16.23 7.40 8.58
N GLU A 40 16.37 7.90 7.35
CA GLU A 40 17.36 8.93 7.03
C GLU A 40 17.07 10.24 7.80
N LEU A 41 15.82 10.69 7.84
CA LEU A 41 15.39 11.88 8.59
C LEU A 41 15.65 11.75 10.09
N THR A 42 15.29 10.62 10.70
CA THR A 42 15.59 10.33 12.12
C THR A 42 17.08 10.44 12.42
N SER A 43 17.93 9.97 11.48
CA SER A 43 19.39 10.08 11.62
C SER A 43 19.87 11.53 11.58
N TYR A 44 19.24 12.39 10.76
CA TYR A 44 19.54 13.82 10.72
C TYR A 44 19.07 14.54 11.97
N GLN A 45 17.87 14.24 12.47
CA GLN A 45 17.33 14.80 13.71
C GLN A 45 18.24 14.48 14.90
N THR A 46 18.67 13.22 15.04
CA THR A 46 19.60 12.80 16.10
C THR A 46 20.95 13.53 16.03
N LYS A 47 21.44 13.83 14.80
CA LYS A 47 22.67 14.62 14.62
C LYS A 47 22.44 16.08 15.00
N LEU A 48 21.34 16.66 14.54
CA LEU A 48 21.00 18.07 14.79
C LEU A 48 20.79 18.36 16.27
N SER A 49 20.16 17.46 17.03
CA SER A 49 19.93 17.63 18.48
C SER A 49 21.23 17.65 19.29
N LYS A 50 22.26 16.93 18.83
CA LYS A 50 23.59 16.87 19.48
C LYS A 50 24.52 18.01 19.04
N MET A 51 24.13 18.81 18.05
CA MET A 51 24.96 19.88 17.50
C MET A 51 24.64 21.24 18.13
N ARG A 52 25.69 21.97 18.49
CA ARG A 52 25.57 23.39 18.86
C ARG A 52 25.25 24.23 17.63
N ASP A 53 24.51 25.31 17.83
CA ASP A 53 24.17 26.24 16.76
C ASP A 53 25.43 26.80 16.09
N GLY A 54 25.39 26.86 14.75
CA GLY A 54 26.49 27.32 13.94
C GLY A 54 26.44 26.76 12.52
N PRO A 55 27.41 27.13 11.67
CA PRO A 55 27.41 26.81 10.25
C PRO A 55 27.32 25.31 9.94
N GLY A 56 27.92 24.46 10.80
CA GLY A 56 27.83 23.01 10.68
C GLY A 56 26.41 22.48 10.88
N LYS A 57 25.68 22.99 11.90
CA LYS A 57 24.29 22.59 12.17
C LYS A 57 23.37 23.07 11.05
N THR A 58 23.56 24.30 10.56
CA THR A 58 22.83 24.84 9.41
C THR A 58 23.02 23.98 8.15
N ALA A 59 24.25 23.55 7.86
CA ALA A 59 24.52 22.70 6.70
C ALA A 59 23.82 21.32 6.78
N ILE A 60 23.75 20.73 7.98
CA ILE A 60 23.00 19.48 8.20
C ILE A 60 21.50 19.70 8.11
N LYS A 61 20.97 20.82 8.66
CA LYS A 61 19.55 21.18 8.56
C LYS A 61 19.11 21.28 7.10
N GLN A 62 19.92 21.95 6.28
CA GLN A 62 19.66 22.08 4.83
C GLN A 62 19.65 20.73 4.09
N LYS A 63 20.46 19.75 4.52
CA LYS A 63 20.40 18.38 3.99
C LYS A 63 19.11 17.67 4.42
N ALA A 64 18.73 17.81 5.69
CA ALA A 64 17.49 17.23 6.22
C ALA A 64 16.26 17.77 5.49
N LEU A 65 16.20 19.08 5.22
CA LEU A 65 15.10 19.71 4.48
C LEU A 65 14.94 19.14 3.06
N LYS A 66 16.04 18.91 2.34
CA LYS A 66 15.98 18.27 1.02
C LYS A 66 15.43 16.84 1.08
N VAL A 67 15.76 16.11 2.13
CA VAL A 67 15.24 14.76 2.34
C VAL A 67 13.76 14.80 2.72
N LEU A 68 13.33 15.80 3.50
CA LEU A 68 11.93 16.03 3.86
C LEU A 68 11.09 16.40 2.62
N GLN A 69 11.59 17.28 1.76
CA GLN A 69 10.97 17.59 0.46
C GLN A 69 10.75 16.31 -0.37
N ARG A 70 11.78 15.46 -0.43
CA ARG A 70 11.68 14.17 -1.13
C ARG A 70 10.64 13.26 -0.48
N ARG A 71 10.51 13.26 0.85
CA ARG A 71 9.46 12.51 1.57
C ARG A 71 8.08 12.99 1.13
N LYS A 72 7.79 14.28 1.25
CA LYS A 72 6.49 14.88 0.88
C LYS A 72 6.09 14.55 -0.56
N MET A 73 7.05 14.63 -1.49
CA MET A 73 6.80 14.28 -2.88
C MET A 73 6.36 12.80 -3.04
N TYR A 74 7.01 11.87 -2.35
CA TYR A 74 6.63 10.46 -2.41
C TYR A 74 5.33 10.15 -1.64
N GLU A 75 5.05 10.85 -0.54
CA GLU A 75 3.77 10.76 0.19
C GLU A 75 2.62 11.17 -0.74
N GLY A 76 2.75 12.32 -1.42
CA GLY A 76 1.76 12.77 -2.40
C GLY A 76 1.55 11.78 -3.55
N GLN A 77 2.62 11.19 -4.08
CA GLN A 77 2.52 10.13 -5.11
C GLN A 77 1.81 8.88 -4.60
N ARG A 78 2.08 8.46 -3.35
CA ARG A 78 1.42 7.32 -2.73
C ARG A 78 -0.07 7.60 -2.55
N ASP A 79 -0.44 8.75 -2.01
CA ASP A 79 -1.83 9.11 -1.76
C ASP A 79 -2.64 9.19 -3.06
N GLN A 80 -2.03 9.71 -4.12
CA GLN A 80 -2.59 9.71 -5.46
C GLN A 80 -2.88 8.28 -5.97
N LEU A 81 -1.95 7.34 -5.78
CA LEU A 81 -2.14 5.95 -6.16
C LEU A 81 -3.16 5.24 -5.27
N GLN A 82 -3.20 5.57 -3.97
CA GLN A 82 -4.19 5.05 -3.04
C GLN A 82 -5.61 5.42 -3.48
N GLN A 83 -5.83 6.68 -3.87
CA GLN A 83 -7.11 7.14 -4.41
C GLN A 83 -7.45 6.44 -5.74
N GLN A 84 -6.45 6.20 -6.59
CA GLN A 84 -6.65 5.43 -7.82
C GLN A 84 -7.08 4.00 -7.54
N SER A 85 -6.43 3.31 -6.60
CA SER A 85 -6.77 1.95 -6.19
C SER A 85 -8.22 1.90 -5.69
N TYR A 86 -8.59 2.81 -4.78
CA TYR A 86 -9.97 2.92 -4.28
C TYR A 86 -11.02 3.12 -5.37
N ASN A 87 -10.75 4.02 -6.33
CA ASN A 87 -11.68 4.27 -7.44
C ASN A 87 -11.86 3.01 -8.30
N MET A 88 -10.78 2.27 -8.56
CA MET A 88 -10.84 1.02 -9.31
C MET A 88 -11.55 -0.10 -8.53
N GLU A 89 -11.33 -0.21 -7.22
CA GLU A 89 -12.04 -1.16 -6.36
C GLU A 89 -13.55 -0.88 -6.36
N SER A 90 -13.95 0.39 -6.24
CA SER A 90 -15.36 0.79 -6.35
C SER A 90 -15.96 0.43 -7.71
N ALA A 91 -15.22 0.65 -8.80
CA ALA A 91 -15.65 0.24 -10.13
C ALA A 91 -15.78 -1.29 -10.26
N ALA A 92 -14.90 -2.05 -9.60
CA ALA A 92 -14.95 -3.51 -9.60
C ALA A 92 -16.21 -4.02 -8.89
N MET A 93 -16.54 -3.44 -7.73
CA MET A 93 -17.78 -3.77 -7.02
C MET A 93 -19.02 -3.44 -7.86
N MET A 94 -19.02 -2.32 -8.59
CA MET A 94 -20.12 -1.98 -9.50
C MET A 94 -20.23 -2.99 -10.64
N GLN A 95 -19.10 -3.39 -11.24
CA GLN A 95 -19.06 -4.39 -12.30
C GLN A 95 -19.63 -5.74 -11.83
N ASP A 96 -19.25 -6.20 -10.63
CA ASP A 96 -19.76 -7.44 -10.05
C ASP A 96 -21.28 -7.37 -9.81
N ASN A 97 -21.77 -6.23 -9.31
CA ASN A 97 -23.21 -6.00 -9.16
C ASN A 97 -23.95 -6.04 -10.50
N LEU A 98 -23.42 -5.39 -11.54
CA LEU A 98 -23.99 -5.43 -12.88
C LEU A 98 -23.99 -6.85 -13.45
N GLN A 99 -22.95 -7.66 -13.19
CA GLN A 99 -22.91 -9.06 -13.61
C GLN A 99 -23.99 -9.90 -12.92
N ASN A 100 -24.24 -9.67 -11.63
CA ASN A 100 -25.32 -10.34 -10.89
C ASN A 100 -26.70 -9.93 -11.40
N VAL A 101 -26.90 -8.65 -11.73
CA VAL A 101 -28.14 -8.16 -12.35
C VAL A 101 -28.34 -8.79 -13.73
N MET A 102 -27.31 -8.82 -14.57
CA MET A 102 -27.35 -9.49 -15.87
C MET A 102 -27.71 -10.97 -15.76
N THR A 103 -27.14 -11.68 -14.79
CA THR A 103 -27.46 -13.08 -14.53
C THR A 103 -28.93 -13.23 -14.13
N THR A 104 -29.42 -12.40 -13.22
CA THR A 104 -30.82 -12.38 -12.78
C THR A 104 -31.77 -12.12 -13.96
N VAL A 105 -31.48 -11.12 -14.78
CA VAL A 105 -32.28 -10.78 -15.96
C VAL A 105 -32.27 -11.91 -17.00
N SER A 106 -31.12 -12.54 -17.22
CA SER A 106 -31.00 -13.72 -18.09
C SER A 106 -31.85 -14.89 -17.58
N THR A 107 -31.81 -15.17 -16.28
CA THR A 107 -32.65 -16.18 -15.64
C THR A 107 -34.12 -15.83 -15.80
N LEU A 108 -34.53 -14.60 -15.51
CA LEU A 108 -35.91 -14.14 -15.68
C LEU A 108 -36.38 -14.24 -17.13
N LYS A 109 -35.53 -13.93 -18.11
CA LYS A 109 -35.82 -14.09 -19.54
C LYS A 109 -36.08 -15.55 -19.88
N SER A 110 -35.22 -16.45 -19.42
CA SER A 110 -35.37 -17.90 -19.62
C SER A 110 -36.66 -18.43 -18.96
N THR A 111 -36.92 -18.03 -17.72
CA THR A 111 -38.15 -18.39 -16.98
C THR A 111 -39.39 -17.84 -17.67
N ASN A 112 -39.38 -16.59 -18.16
CA ASN A 112 -40.49 -16.00 -18.89
C ASN A 112 -40.73 -16.71 -20.24
N ALA A 113 -39.68 -17.09 -20.96
CA ALA A 113 -39.81 -17.91 -22.17
C ALA A 113 -40.45 -19.28 -21.89
N ALA A 114 -40.05 -19.94 -20.80
CA ALA A 114 -40.67 -21.19 -20.34
C ALA A 114 -42.13 -20.99 -19.94
N LEU A 115 -42.46 -19.94 -19.17
CA LEU A 115 -43.82 -19.60 -18.76
C LEU A 115 -44.72 -19.26 -19.96
N LYS A 116 -44.22 -18.55 -20.98
CA LYS A 116 -44.98 -18.29 -22.21
C LYS A 116 -45.35 -19.56 -22.96
N LYS A 117 -44.40 -20.50 -23.07
CA LYS A 117 -44.65 -21.81 -23.67
C LYS A 117 -45.73 -22.58 -22.92
N GLN A 118 -45.88 -22.32 -21.62
CA GLN A 118 -46.76 -23.07 -20.72
C GLN A 118 -48.13 -22.39 -20.48
N TYR A 119 -48.21 -21.04 -20.52
CA TYR A 119 -49.39 -20.29 -20.08
C TYR A 119 -49.90 -19.22 -21.05
N GLY A 120 -49.18 -18.88 -22.12
CA GLY A 120 -49.66 -17.97 -23.19
C GLY A 120 -50.14 -16.58 -22.71
N LYS A 121 -49.31 -15.55 -22.96
CA LYS A 121 -49.45 -14.10 -22.65
C LYS A 121 -48.69 -13.64 -21.39
N ILE A 122 -47.46 -13.18 -21.58
CA ILE A 122 -46.73 -12.31 -20.62
C ILE A 122 -45.99 -11.22 -21.44
N ASP A 123 -46.02 -9.98 -20.97
CA ASP A 123 -45.44 -8.79 -21.63
C ASP A 123 -43.92 -8.86 -21.80
N ILE A 124 -43.45 -8.70 -23.05
CA ILE A 124 -42.03 -8.70 -23.46
C ILE A 124 -41.40 -7.32 -23.30
N ASP A 125 -42.19 -6.28 -23.53
CA ASP A 125 -41.71 -4.91 -23.70
C ASP A 125 -41.04 -4.34 -22.44
N LYS A 126 -41.32 -4.88 -21.25
CA LYS A 126 -40.60 -4.50 -20.01
C LYS A 126 -39.20 -5.11 -19.91
N ILE A 127 -38.97 -6.27 -20.51
CA ILE A 127 -37.66 -6.94 -20.49
C ILE A 127 -36.71 -6.28 -21.50
N GLU A 128 -37.22 -5.89 -22.67
CA GLU A 128 -36.43 -5.18 -23.68
C GLU A 128 -35.98 -3.81 -23.18
N ARG A 129 -36.86 -3.03 -22.52
CA ARG A 129 -36.47 -1.75 -21.91
C ARG A 129 -35.36 -1.87 -20.85
N MET A 130 -35.37 -2.93 -20.03
CA MET A 130 -34.28 -3.16 -19.07
C MET A 130 -32.97 -3.55 -19.77
N GLN A 131 -33.04 -4.16 -20.95
CA GLN A 131 -31.86 -4.51 -21.72
C GLN A 131 -31.18 -3.24 -22.26
N ASP A 132 -31.97 -2.31 -22.78
CA ASP A 132 -31.48 -1.02 -23.28
C ASP A 132 -30.85 -0.21 -22.14
N GLU A 133 -31.51 -0.11 -20.98
CA GLU A 133 -30.94 0.58 -19.80
C GLU A 133 -29.63 -0.07 -19.31
N MET A 134 -29.47 -1.39 -19.42
CA MET A 134 -28.22 -2.06 -19.05
C MET A 134 -27.09 -1.86 -20.07
N ALA A 135 -27.43 -1.72 -21.36
CA ALA A 135 -26.44 -1.37 -22.39
C ALA A 135 -25.88 0.02 -22.12
N ASP A 136 -26.75 0.99 -21.79
CA ASP A 136 -26.37 2.36 -21.45
C ASP A 136 -25.49 2.39 -20.19
N LEU A 137 -25.81 1.61 -19.15
CA LEU A 137 -25.00 1.52 -17.93
C LEU A 137 -23.60 0.95 -18.16
N MET A 138 -23.45 -0.02 -19.08
CA MET A 138 -22.12 -0.51 -19.47
C MET A 138 -21.31 0.55 -20.22
N GLU A 139 -21.96 1.35 -21.06
CA GLU A 139 -21.32 2.44 -21.79
C GLU A 139 -20.82 3.55 -20.85
N VAL A 140 -21.65 3.95 -19.88
CA VAL A 140 -21.25 4.90 -18.81
C VAL A 140 -20.08 4.37 -17.99
N GLY A 141 -20.05 3.07 -17.67
CA GLY A 141 -18.92 2.44 -16.98
C GLY A 141 -17.60 2.57 -17.73
N ASN A 142 -17.62 2.43 -19.06
CA ASN A 142 -16.45 2.61 -19.90
C ASN A 142 -16.01 4.09 -19.98
N GLU A 143 -16.96 5.02 -19.99
CA GLU A 143 -16.68 6.45 -20.04
C GLU A 143 -16.06 6.97 -18.72
N ILE A 144 -16.50 6.45 -17.58
CA ILE A 144 -15.87 6.71 -16.26
C ILE A 144 -14.41 6.25 -16.26
N GLN A 145 -14.14 5.07 -16.83
CA GLN A 145 -12.79 4.53 -16.92
C GLN A 145 -11.85 5.40 -17.78
N GLU A 146 -12.38 6.05 -18.82
CA GLU A 146 -11.61 6.98 -19.64
C GLU A 146 -11.43 8.36 -18.98
N SER A 147 -12.42 8.85 -18.23
CA SER A 147 -12.36 10.14 -17.53
C SER A 147 -11.34 10.13 -16.38
N ILE A 148 -11.30 9.05 -15.60
CA ILE A 148 -10.33 8.88 -14.50
C ILE A 148 -8.88 8.88 -15.02
N SER A 149 -8.64 8.43 -16.25
CA SER A 149 -7.32 8.41 -16.88
C SER A 149 -6.72 9.80 -17.17
N ARG A 150 -7.52 10.87 -17.20
CA ARG A 150 -7.08 12.21 -17.67
C ARG A 150 -6.73 13.19 -16.55
N SER A 151 -6.84 12.80 -15.28
CA SER A 151 -6.91 13.75 -14.15
C SER A 151 -5.60 13.96 -13.37
N TYR A 152 -4.42 13.70 -13.95
CA TYR A 152 -3.14 13.89 -13.25
C TYR A 152 -2.33 15.04 -13.82
N ASP A 153 -2.72 16.25 -13.45
CA ASP A 153 -1.87 17.44 -13.52
C ASP A 153 -1.36 17.73 -12.09
N LEU A 154 -0.04 17.68 -11.91
CA LEU A 154 0.65 17.87 -10.63
C LEU A 154 0.65 19.36 -10.24
N PRO A 155 0.24 19.76 -9.03
CA PRO A 155 0.46 21.14 -8.58
C PRO A 155 1.93 21.39 -8.25
N GLU A 156 2.44 22.51 -8.74
CA GLU A 156 3.79 23.04 -8.48
C GLU A 156 3.93 23.66 -7.07
N GLU A 157 5.16 23.58 -6.56
CA GLU A 157 5.77 24.33 -5.45
C GLU A 157 5.33 24.02 -4.01
N VAL A 158 6.20 23.27 -3.31
CA VAL A 158 6.16 23.02 -1.85
C VAL A 158 6.82 24.19 -1.12
N ASP A 159 6.14 24.78 -0.14
CA ASP A 159 6.65 25.92 0.67
C ASP A 159 7.74 25.49 1.67
N GLU A 160 8.87 26.19 1.68
CA GLU A 160 9.99 25.96 2.60
C GLU A 160 9.66 26.27 4.07
N ALA A 161 8.77 27.22 4.34
CA ALA A 161 8.38 27.57 5.72
C ALA A 161 7.55 26.47 6.39
N GLU A 162 6.71 25.78 5.62
CA GLU A 162 5.91 24.64 6.07
C GLU A 162 6.80 23.42 6.40
N LEU A 163 7.84 23.21 5.59
CA LEU A 163 8.81 22.13 5.80
C LEU A 163 9.64 22.32 7.07
N ASP A 164 9.99 23.56 7.41
CA ASP A 164 10.74 23.88 8.62
C ASP A 164 9.91 23.56 9.89
N ALA A 165 8.62 23.89 9.89
CA ALA A 165 7.70 23.58 10.97
C ALA A 165 7.48 22.06 11.15
N GLU A 166 7.33 21.32 10.04
CA GLU A 166 7.20 19.86 10.11
C GLU A 166 8.46 19.16 10.60
N LEU A 167 9.65 19.66 10.22
CA LEU A 167 10.92 19.09 10.69
C LEU A 167 11.07 19.23 12.20
N GLU A 168 10.62 20.36 12.75
CA GLU A 168 10.59 20.64 14.19
C GLU A 168 9.57 19.74 14.91
N ALA A 169 8.34 19.62 14.39
CA ALA A 169 7.31 18.75 14.94
C ALA A 169 7.72 17.27 15.00
N LEU A 170 8.37 16.75 13.95
CA LEU A 170 8.92 15.39 13.97
C LEU A 170 10.05 15.21 14.99
N GLY A 171 10.76 16.29 15.34
CA GLY A 171 11.77 16.27 16.40
C GLY A 171 11.13 16.14 17.77
N GLU A 172 10.03 16.88 17.99
CA GLU A 172 9.25 16.82 19.23
C GLU A 172 8.53 15.47 19.41
N GLU A 173 7.98 14.88 18.34
CA GLU A 173 7.36 13.54 18.37
C GLU A 173 8.38 12.45 18.75
N ALA A 174 9.58 12.48 18.16
CA ALA A 174 10.65 11.56 18.51
C ALA A 174 11.16 11.75 19.95
N GLU A 175 11.14 12.98 20.48
CA GLU A 175 11.51 13.26 21.87
C GLU A 175 10.42 12.76 22.84
N LEU A 176 9.14 12.88 22.47
CA LEU A 176 8.00 12.34 23.22
C LEU A 176 8.02 10.80 23.25
N GLU A 177 8.27 10.15 22.10
CA GLU A 177 8.41 8.70 21.99
C GLU A 177 9.69 8.21 22.71
N GLY A 178 10.79 8.97 22.64
CA GLY A 178 12.02 8.70 23.38
C GLY A 178 11.90 8.85 24.90
N LEU A 179 11.03 9.75 25.38
CA LEU A 179 10.68 9.89 26.80
C LEU A 179 9.72 8.79 27.27
N GLY A 180 8.88 8.24 26.39
CA GLY A 180 8.04 7.06 26.65
C GLY A 180 8.77 5.71 26.55
N GLY A 181 9.85 5.65 25.76
CA GLY A 181 10.64 4.44 25.49
C GLY A 181 11.82 4.21 26.44
N MET A 182 12.12 5.13 27.35
CA MET A 182 13.15 4.95 28.39
C MET A 182 12.81 3.86 29.43
N ALA A 183 11.67 3.16 29.27
CA ALA A 183 11.27 2.03 30.09
C ALA A 183 11.50 0.65 29.44
N GLU A 184 11.90 0.53 28.16
CA GLU A 184 12.02 -0.80 27.55
C GLU A 184 13.18 -0.94 26.53
N GLY A 185 14.26 -1.56 27.01
CA GLY A 185 15.10 -2.48 26.24
C GLY A 185 15.98 -1.88 25.14
N THR A 186 17.24 -1.59 25.48
CA THR A 186 18.34 -1.63 24.50
C THR A 186 18.26 -2.94 23.70
N PRO A 187 18.29 -2.90 22.34
CA PRO A 187 18.28 -4.11 21.54
C PRO A 187 19.43 -5.05 21.93
N SER A 188 19.13 -6.33 22.12
CA SER A 188 20.06 -7.35 22.66
C SER A 188 21.41 -7.45 21.91
N PHE A 189 21.48 -6.99 20.67
CA PHE A 189 22.72 -6.96 19.88
C PHE A 189 23.67 -5.80 20.20
N MET A 190 23.30 -4.86 21.08
CA MET A 190 24.16 -3.76 21.56
C MET A 190 24.73 -3.99 22.97
N VAL A 191 24.45 -5.15 23.57
CA VAL A 191 25.07 -5.53 24.85
C VAL A 191 26.43 -6.17 24.54
N ASP A 192 27.50 -5.43 24.78
CA ASP A 192 28.88 -5.91 24.66
C ASP A 192 29.24 -6.74 25.91
N GLU A 193 28.53 -7.86 26.12
CA GLU A 193 28.88 -8.86 27.13
C GLU A 193 29.71 -9.95 26.46
N VAL A 194 31.04 -9.83 26.61
CA VAL A 194 31.97 -10.94 26.40
C VAL A 194 31.56 -12.09 27.35
N PRO A 195 31.29 -13.30 26.85
CA PRO A 195 30.87 -14.41 27.70
C PRO A 195 31.99 -14.77 28.68
N SER A 196 31.71 -14.69 29.98
CA SER A 196 32.59 -15.23 31.00
C SER A 196 32.58 -16.76 30.89
N PHE A 197 33.69 -17.33 30.40
CA PHE A 197 33.92 -18.76 30.40
C PHE A 197 33.89 -19.25 31.86
N ILE A 198 32.88 -20.04 32.23
CA ILE A 198 32.79 -20.67 33.54
C ILE A 198 33.81 -21.81 33.55
N ASP A 199 34.96 -21.56 34.15
CA ASP A 199 35.95 -22.59 34.47
C ASP A 199 35.68 -23.10 35.89
N GLU A 200 34.69 -23.99 36.03
CA GLU A 200 34.39 -24.65 37.30
C GLU A 200 34.81 -26.13 37.20
N PRO A 201 35.76 -26.60 38.04
CA PRO A 201 36.27 -27.97 37.96
C PRO A 201 35.20 -28.98 38.41
N PRO A 202 35.16 -30.19 37.81
CA PRO A 202 34.09 -31.14 38.04
C PRO A 202 34.06 -31.63 39.50
N GLN A 203 32.92 -31.42 40.16
CA GLN A 203 32.64 -31.97 41.48
C GLN A 203 32.61 -33.51 41.43
N LYS A 204 33.38 -34.15 42.32
CA LYS A 204 33.47 -35.60 42.46
C LYS A 204 32.12 -36.18 42.89
N VAL A 205 31.59 -37.09 42.08
CA VAL A 205 30.42 -37.93 42.38
C VAL A 205 30.75 -38.82 43.59
N GLY A 206 29.90 -38.74 44.61
CA GLY A 206 30.06 -39.43 45.89
C GLY A 206 30.06 -40.95 45.78
N GLU A 207 30.79 -41.55 46.72
CA GLU A 207 31.00 -42.98 46.90
C GLU A 207 29.70 -43.80 46.95
N VAL A 208 29.70 -44.87 46.16
CA VAL A 208 28.80 -46.01 46.23
C VAL A 208 28.84 -46.65 47.62
N LYS A 209 27.69 -46.71 48.30
CA LYS A 209 27.44 -47.72 49.35
C LYS A 209 26.62 -48.85 48.75
N GLU A 210 27.31 -49.97 48.57
CA GLU A 210 26.82 -51.29 48.25
C GLU A 210 25.91 -51.80 49.39
N ALA A 211 24.72 -52.32 49.05
CA ALA A 211 23.93 -53.16 49.94
C ALA A 211 23.75 -54.52 49.23
N ALA A 212 24.30 -55.55 49.85
CA ALA A 212 24.24 -56.94 49.43
C ALA A 212 22.80 -57.46 49.39
N THR A 213 22.43 -58.15 48.32
CA THR A 213 22.14 -59.61 48.27
C THR A 213 21.95 -60.07 46.84
#